data_AF-A0A2G6JPE6-F1
#
_entry.id   AF-A0A2G6JPE6-F1
#
_cell.length_a   1.000
_cell.length_b   1.000
_cell.length_c   1.000
_cell.angle_alpha   90.00
_cell.angle_beta   90.00
_cell.angle_gamma   90.00
#
_symmetry.space_group_name_H-M   'P 1'
#
loop_
_entity.id
_entity.type
_entity.pdbx_description
1 polymer ?
#
loop_
_entity_poly.entity_id
_entity_poly.type
_entity_poly.pdbx_seq_one_letter_code
_entity_poly.pdbx_strand_id
1 'polypeptide(L)' 'MSDSARLFEAAQANFDRWEILKDVIDQQIDLMLNYRQSGHPGGSRSKAHYFISLLLSGAMRWDIRRPDKRFADRF' A
#
# COMPACT_ATOMS: atom_id res chain seq x y z
N MET A 1 -0.65 -8.91 24.20
CA MET A 1 -0.23 -8.05 23.07
C MET A 1 -1.25 -8.24 21.96
N SER A 2 -1.78 -7.17 21.37
CA SER A 2 -2.79 -7.30 20.29
C SER A 2 -2.14 -7.82 19.01
N ASP A 3 -2.93 -8.44 18.13
CA ASP A 3 -2.46 -8.86 16.80
C ASP A 3 -1.89 -7.67 16.01
N SER A 4 -2.50 -6.49 16.14
CA SER A 4 -2.01 -5.27 15.49
C SER A 4 -0.61 -4.86 15.96
N ALA A 5 -0.31 -4.95 17.26
CA ALA A 5 1.01 -4.63 17.80
C ALA A 5 2.06 -5.62 17.27
N ARG A 6 1.72 -6.90 17.18
CA ARG A 6 2.61 -7.93 16.63
C ARG A 6 2.94 -7.71 15.15
N LEU A 7 1.93 -7.38 14.35
CA LEU A 7 2.13 -7.07 12.93
C LEU A 7 2.98 -5.81 12.75
N PHE A 8 2.76 -4.79 13.58
CA PHE A 8 3.55 -3.56 13.56
C PHE A 8 5.04 -3.83 13.86
N GLU A 9 5.34 -4.53 14.96
CA GLU A 9 6.73 -4.87 15.32
C GLU A 9 7.42 -5.68 14.21
N ALA A 10 6.74 -6.67 13.63
CA ALA A 10 7.28 -7.45 12.52
C ALA A 10 7.53 -6.60 11.26
N ALA A 11 6.71 -5.57 11.03
CA ALA A 11 6.81 -4.69 9.87
C ALA A 11 7.97 -3.69 9.96
N GLN A 12 8.42 -3.31 11.16
CA GLN A 12 9.45 -2.28 11.37
C GLN A 12 10.74 -2.53 10.57
N ALA A 13 11.17 -3.78 10.47
CA ALA A 13 12.37 -4.17 9.70
C ALA A 13 12.26 -3.92 8.19
N ASN A 14 11.09 -3.53 7.69
CA ASN A 14 10.82 -3.25 6.28
C ASN A 14 10.55 -1.77 5.97
N PHE A 15 10.46 -0.89 6.97
CA PHE A 15 10.01 0.49 6.77
C PHE A 15 10.86 1.26 5.75
N ASP A 16 12.19 1.13 5.80
CA ASP A 16 13.07 1.77 4.80
C ASP A 16 12.76 1.32 3.37
N ARG A 17 12.45 0.02 3.17
CA ARG A 17 12.03 -0.50 1.86
C ARG A 17 10.64 -0.01 1.47
N TRP A 18 9.76 0.20 2.44
CA TRP A 18 8.40 0.71 2.19
C TRP A 18 8.39 2.18 1.81
N GLU A 19 9.32 2.98 2.33
CA GLU A 19 9.52 4.37 1.84
C GLU A 19 9.93 4.40 0.38
N ILE A 20 10.85 3.52 -0.04
CA ILE A 20 11.21 3.38 -1.46
C ILE A 20 9.98 2.98 -2.30
N LEU A 21 9.15 2.06 -1.81
CA LEU A 21 7.92 1.67 -2.51
C LEU A 21 6.92 2.83 -2.62
N LYS A 22 6.78 3.63 -1.56
CA LYS A 22 5.95 4.84 -1.56
C LYS A 22 6.45 5.83 -2.62
N ASP A 23 7.75 6.07 -2.69
CA ASP A 23 8.34 6.95 -3.70
C ASP A 23 8.10 6.43 -5.12
N VAL A 24 8.23 5.12 -5.35
CA VAL A 24 7.89 4.51 -6.64
C VAL A 24 6.41 4.71 -6.97
N ILE A 25 5.49 4.51 -6.02
CA ILE A 25 4.06 4.76 -6.23
C ILE A 25 3.82 6.23 -6.61
N ASP A 26 4.44 7.17 -5.90
CA ASP A 26 4.29 8.60 -6.15
C ASP A 26 4.78 8.97 -7.57
N GLN A 27 5.92 8.43 -8.00
CA GLN A 27 6.45 8.65 -9.35
C GLN A 27 5.56 8.04 -10.44
N GLN A 28 4.96 6.87 -10.19
CA GLN A 28 4.02 6.27 -11.12
C GLN A 28 2.73 7.10 -11.24
N ILE A 29 2.25 7.69 -10.14
CA ILE A 29 1.14 8.65 -10.16
C ILE A 29 1.52 9.86 -11.01
N ASP A 30 2.70 10.44 -10.79
CA ASP A 30 3.19 11.57 -11.58
C ASP A 30 3.25 11.23 -13.07
N LEU A 31 3.83 10.10 -13.43
CA LEU A 31 3.91 9.65 -14.82
C LEU A 31 2.53 9.59 -15.48
N MET A 32 1.56 8.93 -14.83
CA MET A 32 0.21 8.77 -15.38
C MET A 32 -0.54 10.10 -15.48
N LEU A 33 -0.49 10.93 -14.43
CA LEU A 33 -1.26 12.17 -14.38
C LEU A 33 -0.64 13.27 -15.23
N ASN A 34 0.69 13.35 -15.32
CA ASN A 34 1.39 14.25 -16.24
C ASN A 34 1.08 13.88 -17.69
N TYR A 35 1.04 12.58 -18.03
CA TYR A 35 0.64 12.17 -19.38
C TYR A 35 -0.82 12.53 -19.70
N ARG A 36 -1.72 12.38 -18.72
CA ARG A 36 -3.16 12.63 -18.88
C ARG A 36 -3.56 14.09 -18.71
N GLN A 37 -2.68 14.93 -18.18
CA GLN A 37 -2.93 16.34 -17.82
C GLN A 37 -4.22 16.53 -17.00
N SER A 38 -4.53 15.55 -16.15
CA SER A 38 -5.77 15.51 -15.36
C SER A 38 -5.63 14.50 -14.23
N GLY A 39 -6.12 14.84 -13.03
CA GLY A 39 -6.19 13.93 -11.89
C GLY A 39 -6.14 14.62 -10.53
N HIS A 40 -6.12 13.82 -9.46
CA HIS A 40 -6.13 14.27 -8.08
C HIS A 40 -4.97 13.63 -7.27
N PRO A 41 -3.71 14.03 -7.51
CA PRO A 41 -2.54 13.35 -6.93
C PRO A 41 -2.51 13.42 -5.40
N GLY A 42 -2.94 14.54 -4.79
CA GLY A 42 -2.89 14.71 -3.33
C GLY A 42 -3.71 13.67 -2.57
N GLY A 43 -4.83 13.23 -3.14
CA GLY A 43 -5.70 12.22 -2.53
C GLY A 43 -5.05 10.84 -2.46
N SER A 44 -4.29 10.47 -3.48
CA SER A 44 -3.56 9.20 -3.55
C SER A 44 -2.29 9.23 -2.68
N ARG A 45 -1.49 10.31 -2.79
CA ARG A 45 -0.24 10.47 -2.02
C ARG A 45 -0.46 10.44 -0.51
N SER A 46 -1.51 11.11 -0.04
CA SER A 46 -1.86 11.13 1.40
C SER A 46 -2.21 9.76 1.98
N LYS A 47 -2.46 8.74 1.15
CA LYS A 47 -2.84 7.39 1.57
C LYS A 47 -1.79 6.34 1.28
N ALA A 48 -0.63 6.71 0.72
CA ALA A 48 0.37 5.75 0.28
C ALA A 48 0.87 4.85 1.43
N HIS A 49 1.17 5.40 2.61
CA HIS A 49 1.56 4.58 3.77
C HIS A 49 0.45 3.66 4.28
N TYR A 50 -0.81 4.12 4.28
CA TYR A 50 -1.95 3.27 4.65
C TYR A 50 -2.10 2.11 3.66
N PHE A 51 -1.99 2.40 2.38
CA PHE A 51 -2.09 1.39 1.33
C PHE A 51 -0.97 0.35 1.44
N ILE A 52 0.28 0.79 1.56
CA ILE A 52 1.44 -0.10 1.71
C ILE A 52 1.33 -0.93 2.99
N SER A 53 1.00 -0.32 4.12
CA SER A 53 0.88 -1.05 5.39
C SER A 53 -0.24 -2.08 5.36
N LEU A 54 -1.41 -1.78 4.79
CA LEU A 54 -2.50 -2.74 4.64
C LEU A 54 -2.10 -3.95 3.77
N LEU A 55 -1.45 -3.70 2.64
CA LEU A 55 -1.07 -4.76 1.71
C LEU A 55 0.13 -5.60 2.17
N LEU A 56 1.11 -5.01 2.83
CA LEU A 56 2.40 -5.67 3.08
C LEU A 56 2.63 -6.09 4.54
N SER A 57 1.88 -5.56 5.51
CA SER A 57 2.03 -5.97 6.92
C SER A 57 1.38 -7.32 7.25
N GLY A 58 0.54 -7.84 6.35
CA GLY A 58 -0.32 -8.99 6.62
C GLY A 58 -1.61 -8.65 7.37
N ALA A 59 -1.89 -7.35 7.59
CA ALA A 59 -3.17 -6.89 8.12
C ALA A 59 -4.34 -7.24 7.19
N MET A 60 -4.15 -7.14 5.87
CA MET A 60 -5.09 -7.68 4.89
C MET A 60 -4.63 -9.04 4.35
N ARG A 61 -5.56 -9.97 4.24
CA ARG A 61 -5.42 -11.25 3.54
C ARG A 61 -5.89 -11.10 2.10
N TRP A 62 -4.94 -11.03 1.18
CA TRP A 62 -5.20 -10.89 -0.25
C TRP A 62 -4.21 -11.73 -1.07
N ASP A 63 -4.54 -11.96 -2.34
CA ASP A 63 -3.70 -12.72 -3.26
C ASP A 63 -3.85 -12.13 -4.67
N ILE A 64 -2.79 -11.49 -5.18
CA ILE A 64 -2.80 -10.86 -6.51
C ILE A 64 -3.09 -11.85 -7.64
N ARG A 65 -2.74 -13.13 -7.45
CA ARG A 65 -2.94 -14.18 -8.45
C ARG A 65 -4.33 -14.81 -8.35
N ARG A 66 -5.02 -14.63 -7.21
CA ARG A 66 -6.36 -15.17 -6.92
C ARG A 66 -7.28 -14.12 -6.29
N PRO A 67 -7.62 -13.05 -7.02
CA PRO A 67 -8.50 -11.98 -6.51
C PRO A 67 -9.95 -12.42 -6.29
N ASP A 68 -10.31 -13.59 -6.81
CA ASP A 68 -11.62 -14.24 -6.74
C ASP A 68 -11.90 -14.94 -5.38
N LYS A 69 -10.90 -15.04 -4.49
CA LYS A 69 -11.05 -15.70 -3.20
C LYS A 69 -12.20 -15.09 -2.39
N ARG A 70 -13.19 -15.93 -2.04
CA ARG A 70 -14.43 -15.55 -1.35
C ARG A 70 -14.21 -14.79 -0.04
N PHE A 71 -13.20 -15.18 0.73
CA PHE A 71 -12.90 -14.63 2.06
C PHE A 71 -11.65 -13.75 2.10
N ALA A 72 -11.18 -13.26 0.95
CA ALA A 72 -10.11 -12.27 0.93
C ALA A 72 -10.65 -10.90 1.38
N ASP A 73 -9.82 -10.15 2.11
CA ASP A 73 -10.13 -8.80 2.52
C ASP A 73 -10.22 -7.88 1.28
N ARG A 74 -11.06 -6.85 1.37
CA ARG A 74 -11.35 -5.92 0.26
C ARG A 74 -10.88 -4.51 0.62
N PHE A 75 -10.26 -3.84 -0.34
CA PHE A 75 -9.82 -2.45 -0.28
C PHE A 75 -10.68 -1.62 -1.22
#